data_AF-A0A6C0IGS1-F1
#
_entry.id   AF-A0A6C0IGS1-F1
#
_cell.length_a   1.000
_cell.length_b   1.000
_cell.length_c   1.000
_cell.angle_alpha   90.00
_cell.angle_beta   90.00
_cell.angle_gamma   90.00
#
_symmetry.space_group_name_H-M   'P 1'
#
loop_
_entity.id
_entity.type
_entity.pdbx_description
1 polymer ?
#
loop_
_entity_poly.entity_id
_entity_poly.type
_entity_poly.pdbx_seq_one_letter_code
_entity_poly.pdbx_strand_id
1 'polypeptide(L)'
;MEWNQKDKTATMPLQTLSINGQDPIREILHEKVPLVIRGIPKASFWTHDDVANRSCFSEIPVFQDMSLTEWLKDAKSATAVTLCPWKYPQAEAIAKESGIAIWAKKYINPVIIHPLLRLWLTPSYHCWAGTVGLRKTFATWTCLFPVDGALSVTIMPESVESSLPVHWRNCIVKDLTAKDTPFLSDLKYMDVILRPGTCLFMPAHWYVSWTSHESSTIIPMACTISYHTPISSLAFSGGASSPTPPM
;
A
#
# COMPACT_ATOMS: atom_id res chain seq x y z
N MET A 1 -37.70 8.69 -31.53
CA MET A 1 -36.31 9.21 -31.40
C MET A 1 -35.77 8.61 -30.11
N GLU A 2 -35.35 7.35 -30.20
CA GLU A 2 -34.81 6.60 -29.05
C GLU A 2 -33.39 7.08 -28.76
N TRP A 3 -33.21 7.72 -27.62
CA TRP A 3 -31.89 7.99 -27.07
C TRP A 3 -31.31 6.67 -26.57
N ASN A 4 -30.47 6.06 -27.40
CA ASN A 4 -29.68 4.90 -27.04
C ASN A 4 -28.55 5.36 -26.11
N GLN A 5 -28.87 5.46 -24.83
CA GLN A 5 -27.93 5.76 -23.76
C GLN A 5 -27.05 4.52 -23.59
N LYS A 6 -25.95 4.46 -24.35
CA LYS A 6 -24.86 3.52 -24.12
C LYS A 6 -24.33 3.78 -22.71
N ASP A 7 -24.75 2.94 -21.76
CA ASP A 7 -24.06 2.75 -20.48
C ASP A 7 -22.62 2.37 -20.77
N LYS A 8 -21.74 3.37 -20.81
CA LYS A 8 -20.31 3.18 -20.64
C LYS A 8 -20.08 2.95 -19.16
N THR A 9 -20.31 1.73 -18.70
CA THR A 9 -19.72 1.25 -17.45
C THR A 9 -18.21 1.31 -17.68
N ALA A 10 -17.60 2.43 -17.28
CA ALA A 10 -16.16 2.63 -17.36
C ALA A 10 -15.50 1.63 -16.41
N THR A 11 -15.14 0.47 -16.93
CA THR A 11 -14.35 -0.54 -16.22
C THR A 11 -12.97 0.06 -15.97
N MET A 12 -12.60 0.17 -14.70
CA MET A 12 -11.25 0.61 -14.33
C MET A 12 -10.24 -0.45 -14.79
N PRO A 13 -9.21 -0.09 -15.59
CA PRO A 13 -8.26 -1.07 -16.08
C PRO A 13 -7.32 -1.51 -14.94
N LEU A 14 -7.21 -2.83 -14.76
CA LEU A 14 -6.19 -3.48 -13.93
C LEU A 14 -5.48 -4.51 -14.79
N GLN A 15 -4.16 -4.39 -14.90
CA GLN A 15 -3.35 -5.32 -15.70
C GLN A 15 -2.57 -6.27 -14.78
N THR A 16 -2.38 -7.52 -15.20
CA THR A 16 -1.65 -8.55 -14.44
C THR A 16 -0.52 -9.13 -15.27
N LEU A 17 0.71 -9.07 -14.75
CA LEU A 17 1.94 -9.45 -15.45
C LEU A 17 2.77 -10.45 -14.63
N SER A 18 3.78 -11.06 -15.25
CA SER A 18 4.76 -11.93 -14.58
C SER A 18 6.14 -11.29 -14.59
N ILE A 19 6.84 -11.27 -13.45
CA ILE A 19 8.17 -10.64 -13.36
C ILE A 19 9.24 -11.35 -14.22
N ASN A 20 9.07 -12.65 -14.46
CA ASN A 20 9.98 -13.46 -15.29
C ASN A 20 9.48 -13.62 -16.73
N GLY A 21 8.37 -12.98 -17.08
CA GLY A 21 7.86 -12.96 -18.46
C GLY A 21 8.72 -12.07 -19.35
N GLN A 22 8.50 -12.15 -20.66
CA GLN A 22 9.01 -11.15 -21.61
C GLN A 22 8.20 -9.84 -21.56
N ASP A 23 7.30 -9.70 -20.58
CA ASP A 23 6.43 -8.53 -20.45
C ASP A 23 7.27 -7.27 -20.21
N PRO A 24 7.12 -6.22 -21.04
CA PRO A 24 7.86 -4.99 -20.87
C PRO A 24 7.24 -4.16 -19.74
N ILE A 25 7.44 -4.58 -18.49
CA ILE A 25 6.88 -3.92 -17.28
C ILE A 25 7.09 -2.41 -17.31
N ARG A 26 8.26 -1.96 -17.80
CA ARG A 26 8.59 -0.53 -17.92
C ARG A 26 7.70 0.22 -18.90
N GLU A 27 7.38 -0.37 -20.04
CA GLU A 27 6.52 0.24 -21.05
C GLU A 27 5.12 0.43 -20.50
N ILE A 28 4.62 -0.60 -19.81
CA ILE A 28 3.28 -0.59 -19.23
C ILE A 28 3.16 0.39 -18.06
N LEU A 29 4.24 0.59 -17.29
CA LEU A 29 4.26 1.64 -16.28
C LEU A 29 3.96 3.02 -16.93
N HIS A 30 4.40 3.31 -18.15
CA HIS A 30 4.08 4.61 -18.77
C HIS A 30 2.57 4.86 -18.97
N GLU A 31 1.73 3.83 -18.98
CA GLU A 31 0.27 3.95 -19.09
C GLU A 31 -0.39 4.54 -17.84
N LYS A 32 0.32 4.64 -16.71
CA LYS A 32 -0.22 5.18 -15.45
C LYS A 32 -1.50 4.47 -14.99
N VAL A 33 -1.54 3.15 -15.16
CA VAL A 33 -2.59 2.27 -14.64
C VAL A 33 -2.06 1.37 -13.52
N PRO A 34 -2.91 0.91 -12.58
CA PRO A 34 -2.49 -0.06 -11.58
C PRO A 34 -2.12 -1.40 -12.20
N LEU A 35 -1.11 -2.04 -11.63
CA LEU A 35 -0.48 -3.23 -12.19
C LEU A 35 -0.22 -4.27 -11.10
N VAL A 36 -0.72 -5.48 -11.27
CA VAL A 36 -0.37 -6.62 -10.41
C VAL A 36 0.76 -7.39 -11.07
N ILE A 37 1.90 -7.50 -10.38
CA ILE A 37 3.04 -8.30 -10.82
C ILE A 37 3.11 -9.56 -9.97
N ARG A 38 3.16 -10.72 -10.64
CA ARG A 38 3.28 -12.03 -10.02
C ARG A 38 4.69 -12.58 -10.14
N GLY A 39 5.04 -13.49 -9.23
CA GLY A 39 6.31 -14.21 -9.26
C GLY A 39 7.48 -13.44 -8.67
N ILE A 40 7.23 -12.35 -7.94
CA ILE A 40 8.30 -11.67 -7.22
C ILE A 40 8.90 -12.63 -6.16
N PRO A 41 10.22 -12.59 -5.92
CA PRO A 41 10.83 -13.43 -4.89
C PRO A 41 10.19 -13.18 -3.52
N LYS A 42 9.83 -14.24 -2.79
CA LYS A 42 9.27 -14.06 -1.45
C LYS A 42 10.29 -13.37 -0.53
N ALA A 43 9.81 -12.44 0.27
CA ALA A 43 10.61 -11.79 1.31
C ALA A 43 10.69 -12.70 2.55
N SER A 44 11.87 -12.80 3.15
CA SER A 44 12.10 -13.51 4.41
C SER A 44 12.29 -12.57 5.61
N PHE A 45 12.30 -11.26 5.35
CA PHE A 45 12.32 -10.21 6.37
C PHE A 45 10.90 -9.73 6.63
N TRP A 46 10.65 -9.08 7.77
CA TRP A 46 9.34 -8.51 8.13
C TRP A 46 8.20 -9.56 8.17
N THR A 47 8.53 -10.83 8.36
CA THR A 47 7.54 -11.87 8.71
C THR A 47 7.28 -11.83 10.22
N HIS A 48 6.23 -12.47 10.70
CA HIS A 48 6.05 -12.59 12.16
C HIS A 48 7.23 -13.28 12.84
N ASP A 49 7.77 -14.32 12.19
CA ASP A 49 8.94 -15.06 12.70
C ASP A 49 10.19 -14.18 12.71
N ASP A 50 10.42 -13.37 11.67
CA ASP A 50 11.55 -12.43 11.61
C ASP A 50 11.48 -11.42 12.76
N VAL A 51 10.30 -10.84 12.99
CA VAL A 51 10.07 -9.85 14.04
C VAL A 51 10.21 -10.46 15.44
N ALA A 52 9.76 -11.70 15.63
CA ALA A 52 9.89 -12.41 16.91
C ALA A 52 11.34 -12.78 17.24
N ASN A 53 12.18 -13.05 16.23
CA ASN A 53 13.53 -13.59 16.43
C ASN A 53 14.65 -12.54 16.35
N ARG A 54 14.40 -11.35 15.80
CA ARG A 54 15.42 -10.29 15.67
C ARG A 54 15.27 -9.22 16.75
N SER A 55 16.31 -9.05 17.56
CA SER A 55 16.33 -8.10 18.68
C SER A 55 16.14 -6.64 18.24
N CYS A 56 16.60 -6.26 17.04
CA CYS A 56 16.50 -4.88 16.54
C CYS A 56 15.06 -4.35 16.47
N PHE A 57 14.05 -5.23 16.36
CA PHE A 57 12.64 -4.82 16.38
C PHE A 57 12.08 -4.56 17.79
N SER A 58 12.73 -5.09 18.82
CA SER A 58 12.32 -4.87 20.22
C SER A 58 12.68 -3.46 20.69
N GLU A 59 13.67 -2.83 20.05
CA GLU A 59 14.17 -1.50 20.40
C GLU A 59 13.41 -0.37 19.68
N ILE A 60 12.52 -0.68 18.73
CA ILE A 60 11.80 0.33 17.95
C ILE A 60 10.61 0.85 18.77
N PRO A 61 10.59 2.15 19.14
CA PRO A 61 9.48 2.73 19.87
C PRO A 61 8.32 3.01 18.90
N VAL A 62 7.45 2.02 18.73
CA VAL A 62 6.23 2.19 17.93
C VAL A 62 5.16 2.92 18.74
N PHE A 63 5.13 2.69 20.05
CA PHE A 63 4.28 3.37 21.03
C PHE A 63 5.11 3.91 22.19
N GLN A 64 4.51 4.81 23.00
CA GLN A 64 5.16 5.33 24.21
C GLN A 64 5.36 4.22 25.27
N ASP A 65 4.40 3.29 25.39
CA ASP A 65 4.36 2.29 26.47
C ASP A 65 4.38 0.82 25.98
N MET A 66 4.54 0.58 24.68
CA MET A 66 4.45 -0.76 24.09
C MET A 66 5.42 -0.91 22.92
N SER A 67 6.20 -1.99 22.94
CA SER A 67 7.10 -2.34 21.84
C SER A 67 6.34 -2.92 20.65
N LEU A 68 6.98 -2.92 19.47
CA LEU A 68 6.43 -3.55 18.27
C LEU A 68 6.10 -5.04 18.48
N THR A 69 6.98 -5.76 19.19
CA THR A 69 6.85 -7.20 19.39
C THR A 69 5.73 -7.54 20.37
N GLU A 70 5.52 -6.73 21.41
CA GLU A 70 4.38 -6.83 22.32
C GLU A 70 3.07 -6.56 21.60
N TRP A 71 3.00 -5.47 20.82
CA TRP A 71 1.80 -5.14 20.06
C TRP A 71 1.40 -6.27 19.10
N LEU A 72 2.36 -6.88 18.39
CA LEU A 72 2.08 -8.01 17.50
C LEU A 72 1.57 -9.25 18.24
N LYS A 73 2.03 -9.49 19.48
CA LYS A 73 1.54 -10.62 20.30
C LYS A 73 0.09 -10.38 20.76
N ASP A 74 -0.20 -9.16 21.21
CA ASP A 74 -1.54 -8.79 21.66
C ASP A 74 -2.53 -8.79 20.50
N ALA A 75 -2.13 -8.21 19.37
CA ALA A 75 -2.97 -8.14 18.18
C ALA A 75 -3.26 -9.53 17.59
N LYS A 76 -2.34 -10.51 17.69
CA LYS A 76 -2.61 -11.91 17.27
C LYS A 76 -3.75 -12.55 18.06
N SER A 77 -3.97 -12.09 19.29
CA SER A 77 -5.02 -12.59 20.18
C SER A 77 -6.36 -11.90 19.91
N ALA A 78 -6.39 -10.82 19.14
CA ALA A 78 -7.61 -10.11 18.79
C ALA A 78 -8.30 -10.77 17.59
N THR A 79 -9.58 -11.13 17.75
CA THR A 79 -10.44 -11.67 16.67
C THR A 79 -10.95 -10.59 15.71
N ALA A 80 -10.59 -9.32 15.91
CA ALA A 80 -11.08 -8.17 15.16
C ALA A 80 -10.03 -7.62 14.18
N VAL A 81 -10.50 -6.85 13.19
CA VAL A 81 -9.67 -6.11 12.22
C VAL A 81 -8.69 -5.21 12.99
N THR A 82 -7.42 -5.58 13.05
CA THR A 82 -6.40 -4.79 13.74
C THR A 82 -5.91 -3.65 12.84
N LEU A 83 -6.22 -2.41 13.20
CA LEU A 83 -5.69 -1.22 12.52
C LEU A 83 -4.19 -1.07 12.82
N CYS A 84 -3.40 -0.80 11.79
CA CYS A 84 -2.01 -0.42 11.89
C CYS A 84 -1.91 0.91 12.65
N PRO A 85 -1.32 0.95 13.85
CA PRO A 85 -1.47 2.12 14.71
C PRO A 85 -0.38 3.17 14.46
N TRP A 86 0.59 2.89 13.58
CA TRP A 86 1.68 3.80 13.27
C TRP A 86 1.57 4.47 11.90
N LYS A 87 2.31 5.57 11.73
CA LYS A 87 2.33 6.42 10.54
C LYS A 87 3.62 6.22 9.75
N TYR A 88 3.78 7.00 8.67
CA TYR A 88 4.95 6.91 7.79
C TYR A 88 6.31 7.01 8.50
N PRO A 89 6.56 7.93 9.45
CA PRO A 89 7.87 8.02 10.11
C PRO A 89 8.27 6.73 10.83
N GLN A 90 7.34 6.13 11.58
CA GLN A 90 7.56 4.86 12.26
C GLN A 90 7.69 3.71 11.24
N ALA A 91 6.84 3.68 10.21
CA ALA A 91 6.92 2.65 9.17
C ALA A 91 8.27 2.68 8.42
N GLU A 92 8.85 3.87 8.24
CA GLU A 92 10.17 4.07 7.66
C GLU A 92 11.29 3.63 8.63
N ALA A 93 11.17 3.95 9.92
CA ALA A 93 12.11 3.48 10.94
C ALA A 93 12.18 1.95 11.00
N ILE A 94 11.01 1.29 10.99
CA ILE A 94 10.91 -0.17 10.90
C ILE A 94 11.54 -0.68 9.60
N ALA A 95 11.27 -0.02 8.48
CA ALA A 95 11.82 -0.42 7.19
C ALA A 95 13.35 -0.37 7.14
N LYS A 96 13.99 0.61 7.81
CA LYS A 96 15.45 0.71 7.93
C LYS A 96 16.06 -0.53 8.56
N GLU A 97 15.42 -1.07 9.59
CA GLU A 97 15.86 -2.29 10.29
C GLU A 97 15.47 -3.58 9.56
N SER A 98 14.40 -3.57 8.76
CA SER A 98 13.86 -4.79 8.13
C SER A 98 14.81 -5.46 7.13
N GLY A 99 15.60 -4.69 6.38
CA GLY A 99 16.38 -5.19 5.23
C GLY A 99 15.66 -5.09 3.88
N ILE A 100 14.45 -4.51 3.83
CA ILE A 100 13.70 -4.27 2.60
C ILE A 100 14.52 -3.55 1.52
N ALA A 101 15.34 -2.58 1.89
CA ALA A 101 16.16 -1.82 0.94
C ALA A 101 17.15 -2.72 0.18
N ILE A 102 17.74 -3.70 0.87
CA ILE A 102 18.68 -4.66 0.30
C ILE A 102 17.95 -5.58 -0.68
N TRP A 103 16.80 -6.12 -0.25
CA TRP A 103 15.97 -6.98 -1.09
C TRP A 103 15.44 -6.25 -2.33
N ALA A 104 14.92 -5.03 -2.16
CA ALA A 104 14.39 -4.21 -3.24
C ALA A 104 15.48 -3.85 -4.26
N LYS A 105 16.68 -3.51 -3.80
CA LYS A 105 17.83 -3.24 -4.67
C LYS A 105 18.17 -4.43 -5.57
N LYS A 106 17.99 -5.66 -5.08
CA LYS A 106 18.28 -6.88 -5.84
C LYS A 106 17.17 -7.24 -6.82
N TYR A 107 15.91 -7.14 -6.41
CA TYR A 107 14.80 -7.76 -7.16
C TYR A 107 13.82 -6.79 -7.81
N ILE A 108 13.55 -5.62 -7.21
CA ILE A 108 12.50 -4.71 -7.67
C ILE A 108 13.07 -3.47 -8.34
N ASN A 109 14.04 -2.81 -7.72
CA ASN A 109 14.63 -1.57 -8.23
C ASN A 109 15.19 -1.71 -9.66
N PRO A 110 15.85 -2.82 -10.07
CA PRO A 110 16.30 -2.98 -11.44
C PRO A 110 15.16 -3.04 -12.47
N VAL A 111 13.97 -3.47 -12.07
CA VAL A 111 12.79 -3.51 -12.96
C VAL A 111 12.25 -2.11 -13.18
N ILE A 112 12.21 -1.29 -12.12
CA ILE A 112 11.53 0.02 -12.12
C ILE A 112 12.47 1.18 -12.47
N ILE A 113 13.65 1.24 -11.85
CA ILE A 113 14.57 2.37 -11.99
C ILE A 113 15.44 2.16 -13.21
N HIS A 114 15.19 2.95 -14.25
CA HIS A 114 16.09 2.99 -15.41
C HIS A 114 17.50 3.41 -14.95
N PRO A 115 18.58 2.74 -15.42
CA PRO A 115 19.96 3.05 -14.99
C PRO A 115 20.33 4.54 -15.12
N LEU A 116 19.84 5.21 -16.18
CA LEU A 116 20.07 6.64 -16.43
C LEU A 116 19.24 7.58 -15.54
N LEU A 117 18.17 7.09 -14.89
CA LEU A 117 17.27 7.89 -14.05
C LEU A 117 17.53 7.69 -12.54
N ARG A 118 18.59 6.97 -12.17
CA ARG A 118 18.93 6.69 -10.76
C ARG A 118 19.11 7.94 -9.91
N LEU A 119 19.55 9.05 -10.50
CA LEU A 119 19.73 10.32 -9.80
C LEU A 119 18.41 11.07 -9.57
N TRP A 120 17.34 10.70 -10.28
CA TRP A 120 16.06 11.40 -10.30
C TRP A 120 14.94 10.63 -9.60
N LEU A 121 15.14 9.34 -9.33
CA LEU A 121 14.18 8.48 -8.64
C LEU A 121 14.80 7.90 -7.38
N THR A 122 14.30 8.34 -6.23
CA THR A 122 14.74 7.87 -4.92
C THR A 122 13.66 6.97 -4.31
N PRO A 123 13.96 5.69 -4.02
CA PRO A 123 13.02 4.81 -3.36
C PRO A 123 12.94 5.13 -1.85
N SER A 124 11.72 5.27 -1.34
CA SER A 124 11.40 5.32 0.08
C SER A 124 10.71 4.01 0.50
N TYR A 125 11.08 3.49 1.65
CA TYR A 125 10.67 2.16 2.10
C TYR A 125 9.85 2.26 3.38
N HIS A 126 8.75 1.51 3.46
CA HIS A 126 7.92 1.46 4.66
C HIS A 126 7.43 0.04 4.93
N CYS A 127 7.37 -0.32 6.21
CA CYS A 127 6.84 -1.59 6.69
C CYS A 127 5.57 -1.35 7.52
N TRP A 128 4.55 -2.16 7.27
CA TRP A 128 3.21 -2.04 7.85
C TRP A 128 2.77 -3.40 8.40
N ALA A 129 1.95 -3.39 9.44
CA ALA A 129 1.29 -4.58 9.96
C ALA A 129 -0.20 -4.29 10.17
N GLY A 130 -1.04 -5.22 9.73
CA GLY A 130 -2.48 -5.10 9.87
C GLY A 130 -3.13 -4.22 8.82
N THR A 131 -4.29 -3.71 9.19
CA THR A 131 -5.16 -2.91 8.33
C THR A 131 -4.66 -1.49 8.22
N VAL A 132 -4.73 -0.93 7.03
CA VAL A 132 -4.36 0.44 6.75
C VAL A 132 -5.51 1.09 6.00
N GLY A 133 -6.05 2.15 6.60
CA GLY A 133 -7.10 2.93 5.97
C GLY A 133 -6.60 3.79 4.81
N LEU A 134 -7.56 4.47 4.20
CA LEU A 134 -7.39 5.15 2.93
C LEU A 134 -6.31 6.22 2.98
N ARG A 135 -5.41 6.17 1.98
CA ARG A 135 -4.30 7.10 1.78
C ARG A 135 -4.12 7.39 0.30
N LYS A 136 -3.68 8.60 -0.02
CA LYS A 136 -3.34 9.00 -1.40
C LYS A 136 -1.87 8.70 -1.67
N THR A 137 -1.55 8.11 -2.82
CA THR A 137 -0.19 7.92 -3.29
C THR A 137 0.35 9.24 -3.87
N PHE A 138 1.63 9.52 -3.63
CA PHE A 138 2.28 10.75 -4.15
C PHE A 138 3.51 10.44 -5.01
N ALA A 139 4.18 9.31 -4.75
CA ALA A 139 5.29 8.86 -5.56
C ALA A 139 4.86 8.60 -7.01
N THR A 140 5.81 8.69 -7.94
CA THR A 140 5.59 8.34 -9.35
C THR A 140 5.04 6.91 -9.46
N TRP A 141 5.58 6.01 -8.63
CA TRP A 141 5.09 4.65 -8.44
C TRP A 141 5.16 4.25 -6.98
N THR A 142 4.13 3.57 -6.52
CA THR A 142 4.10 2.90 -5.20
C THR A 142 3.89 1.41 -5.41
N CYS A 143 4.87 0.61 -5.04
CA CYS A 143 4.76 -0.84 -4.98
C CYS A 143 4.27 -1.25 -3.59
N LEU A 144 3.19 -2.02 -3.50
CA LEU A 144 2.69 -2.63 -2.28
C LEU A 144 2.79 -4.15 -2.42
N PHE A 145 3.37 -4.84 -1.44
CA PHE A 145 3.41 -6.28 -1.43
C PHE A 145 3.28 -6.85 -0.01
N PRO A 146 2.48 -7.92 0.16
CA PRO A 146 2.47 -8.69 1.39
C PRO A 146 3.75 -9.53 1.49
N VAL A 147 4.32 -9.52 2.68
CA VAL A 147 5.42 -10.38 3.09
C VAL A 147 4.87 -11.62 3.77
N ASP A 148 3.93 -11.43 4.69
CA ASP A 148 3.30 -12.48 5.49
C ASP A 148 1.79 -12.22 5.57
N GLY A 149 0.98 -13.27 5.43
CA GLY A 149 -0.47 -13.14 5.28
C GLY A 149 -0.93 -12.60 3.92
N ALA A 150 -2.24 -12.62 3.68
CA ALA A 150 -2.87 -12.12 2.47
C ALA A 150 -3.59 -10.78 2.74
N LEU A 151 -3.53 -9.88 1.78
CA LEU A 151 -4.16 -8.55 1.84
C LEU A 151 -5.36 -8.49 0.91
N SER A 152 -6.45 -7.87 1.37
CA SER A 152 -7.49 -7.33 0.49
C SER A 152 -7.23 -5.84 0.31
N VAL A 153 -6.74 -5.44 -0.86
CA VAL A 153 -6.35 -4.06 -1.17
C VAL A 153 -7.44 -3.39 -1.98
N THR A 154 -7.99 -2.29 -1.47
CA THR A 154 -8.95 -1.46 -2.19
C THR A 154 -8.23 -0.26 -2.79
N ILE A 155 -8.36 -0.07 -4.10
CA ILE A 155 -7.78 1.07 -4.83
C ILE A 155 -8.84 1.88 -5.58
N MET A 156 -8.64 3.20 -5.64
CA MET A 156 -9.51 4.12 -6.35
C MET A 156 -8.71 5.15 -7.14
N PRO A 157 -9.23 5.60 -8.31
CA PRO A 157 -8.56 6.62 -9.09
C PRO A 157 -8.77 7.99 -8.44
N GLU A 158 -7.97 8.98 -8.81
CA GLU A 158 -8.12 10.34 -8.29
C GLU A 158 -9.51 10.95 -8.58
N SER A 159 -10.15 10.54 -9.67
CA SER A 159 -11.45 11.06 -10.11
C SER A 159 -12.61 10.84 -9.15
N VAL A 160 -12.47 9.97 -8.14
CA VAL A 160 -13.53 9.77 -7.12
C VAL A 160 -13.33 10.65 -5.88
N GLU A 161 -12.31 11.50 -5.84
CA GLU A 161 -11.99 12.35 -4.67
C GLU A 161 -13.17 13.22 -4.24
N SER A 162 -13.94 13.77 -5.18
CA SER A 162 -15.13 14.59 -4.88
C SER A 162 -16.27 13.82 -4.22
N SER A 163 -16.27 12.49 -4.33
CA SER A 163 -17.29 11.61 -3.77
C SER A 163 -16.89 11.04 -2.40
N LEU A 164 -15.62 11.21 -2.00
CA LEU A 164 -15.12 10.76 -0.70
C LEU A 164 -15.62 11.68 0.43
N PRO A 165 -15.79 11.14 1.65
CA PRO A 165 -16.07 11.96 2.83
C PRO A 165 -15.00 13.03 3.08
N VAL A 166 -15.38 14.12 3.75
CA VAL A 166 -14.43 15.20 4.11
C VAL A 166 -13.22 14.66 4.88
N HIS A 167 -13.44 13.68 5.76
CA HIS A 167 -12.40 13.04 6.57
C HIS A 167 -12.06 11.63 6.08
N TRP A 168 -11.91 11.44 4.77
CA TRP A 168 -11.66 10.12 4.17
C TRP A 168 -10.36 9.43 4.61
N ARG A 169 -9.38 10.17 5.15
CA ARG A 169 -8.08 9.61 5.53
C ARG A 169 -8.25 8.57 6.63
N ASN A 170 -7.60 7.42 6.45
CA ASN A 170 -7.69 6.26 7.33
C ASN A 170 -9.08 5.59 7.39
N CYS A 171 -10.07 6.00 6.58
CA CYS A 171 -11.32 5.26 6.45
C CYS A 171 -11.09 3.93 5.71
N ILE A 172 -11.91 2.93 6.04
CA ILE A 172 -12.01 1.69 5.26
C ILE A 172 -13.21 1.86 4.33
N VAL A 173 -12.98 1.74 3.03
CA VAL A 173 -14.02 2.02 2.00
C VAL A 173 -15.25 1.14 2.19
N LYS A 174 -15.04 -0.11 2.61
CA LYS A 174 -16.12 -1.09 2.88
C LYS A 174 -17.03 -0.70 4.04
N ASP A 175 -16.52 0.12 4.96
CA ASP A 175 -17.25 0.54 6.16
C ASP A 175 -17.98 1.89 5.94
N LEU A 176 -17.82 2.52 4.77
CA LEU A 176 -18.50 3.77 4.44
C LEU A 176 -19.99 3.56 4.24
N THR A 177 -20.78 4.47 4.80
CA THR A 177 -22.23 4.48 4.72
C THR A 177 -22.72 5.75 4.02
N ALA A 178 -24.02 5.78 3.67
CA ALA A 178 -24.65 6.98 3.11
C ALA A 178 -24.67 8.18 4.07
N LYS A 179 -24.37 7.97 5.36
CA LYS A 179 -24.21 9.05 6.34
C LYS A 179 -22.86 9.74 6.24
N ASP A 180 -21.84 9.02 5.77
CA ASP A 180 -20.47 9.55 5.65
C ASP A 180 -20.28 10.36 4.37
N THR A 181 -20.95 9.95 3.29
CA THR A 181 -20.99 10.69 2.02
C THR A 181 -22.31 10.46 1.28
N PRO A 182 -22.97 11.51 0.76
CA PRO A 182 -24.17 11.35 -0.07
C PRO A 182 -23.85 10.76 -1.45
N PHE A 183 -22.57 10.71 -1.84
CA PHE A 183 -22.10 10.24 -3.14
C PHE A 183 -21.57 8.79 -3.10
N LEU A 184 -22.06 7.98 -2.15
CA LEU A 184 -21.60 6.61 -1.97
C LEU A 184 -21.74 5.76 -3.24
N SER A 185 -22.83 5.95 -4.00
CA SER A 185 -23.07 5.27 -5.28
C SER A 185 -22.06 5.63 -6.38
N ASP A 186 -21.37 6.76 -6.23
CA ASP A 186 -20.42 7.28 -7.22
C ASP A 186 -18.99 6.80 -6.94
N LEU A 187 -18.75 6.18 -5.79
CA LEU A 187 -17.46 5.60 -5.43
C LEU A 187 -17.18 4.35 -6.28
N LYS A 188 -16.31 4.52 -7.27
CA LYS A 188 -15.79 3.42 -8.08
C LYS A 188 -14.43 2.99 -7.53
N TYR A 189 -14.35 1.74 -7.10
CA TYR A 189 -13.13 1.14 -6.56
C TYR A 189 -12.90 -0.27 -7.11
N MET A 190 -11.67 -0.74 -6.98
CA MET A 190 -11.28 -2.12 -7.27
C MET A 190 -10.72 -2.77 -6.02
N ASP A 191 -11.14 -4.00 -5.75
CA ASP A 191 -10.57 -4.86 -4.71
C ASP A 191 -9.61 -5.86 -5.36
N VAL A 192 -8.37 -5.87 -4.86
CA VAL A 192 -7.29 -6.75 -5.31
C VAL A 192 -6.80 -7.58 -4.15
N ILE A 193 -6.83 -8.90 -4.28
CA ILE A 193 -6.27 -9.81 -3.29
C ILE A 193 -4.79 -10.01 -3.60
N LEU A 194 -3.91 -9.56 -2.69
CA LEU A 194 -2.47 -9.79 -2.80
C LEU A 194 -2.05 -10.90 -1.84
N ARG A 195 -1.20 -11.81 -2.33
CA ARG A 195 -0.58 -12.89 -1.56
C ARG A 195 0.95 -12.82 -1.65
N PRO A 196 1.71 -13.35 -0.69
CA PRO A 196 3.17 -13.33 -0.75
C PRO A 196 3.70 -13.92 -2.06
N GLY A 197 4.59 -13.20 -2.74
CA GLY A 197 5.02 -13.49 -4.11
C GLY A 197 4.27 -12.73 -5.21
N THR A 198 3.41 -11.78 -4.82
CA THR A 198 2.78 -10.80 -5.73
C THR A 198 2.99 -9.39 -5.21
N CYS A 199 2.97 -8.39 -6.09
CA CYS A 199 2.89 -6.99 -5.72
C CYS A 199 1.91 -6.22 -6.59
N LEU A 200 1.42 -5.11 -6.05
CA LEU A 200 0.60 -4.12 -6.74
C LEU A 200 1.41 -2.84 -6.92
N PHE A 201 1.58 -2.41 -8.16
CA PHE A 201 2.08 -1.10 -8.52
C PHE A 201 0.92 -0.14 -8.73
N MET A 202 1.00 1.02 -8.10
CA MET A 202 0.04 2.10 -8.21
C MET A 202 0.76 3.37 -8.67
N PRO A 203 0.19 4.12 -9.62
CA PRO A 203 0.75 5.41 -10.01
C PRO A 203 0.45 6.48 -8.94
N ALA A 204 0.93 7.70 -9.18
CA ALA A 204 0.64 8.84 -8.32
C ALA A 204 -0.86 9.17 -8.25
N HIS A 205 -1.27 9.74 -7.12
CA HIS A 205 -2.61 10.27 -6.82
C HIS A 205 -3.76 9.27 -6.76
N TRP A 206 -3.45 7.98 -6.73
CA TRP A 206 -4.43 6.94 -6.45
C TRP A 206 -4.69 6.85 -4.95
N TYR A 207 -5.91 6.50 -4.59
CA TYR A 207 -6.24 6.14 -3.23
C TYR A 207 -6.06 4.65 -3.03
N VAL A 208 -5.50 4.28 -1.89
CA VAL A 208 -5.29 2.89 -1.50
C VAL A 208 -5.60 2.69 -0.03
N SER A 209 -6.26 1.58 0.28
CA SER A 209 -6.41 1.04 1.63
C SER A 209 -6.24 -0.47 1.57
N TRP A 210 -5.94 -1.12 2.68
CA TRP A 210 -5.91 -2.58 2.72
C TRP A 210 -6.31 -3.12 4.08
N THR A 211 -6.90 -4.29 4.04
CA THR A 211 -7.33 -5.05 5.22
C THR A 211 -6.74 -6.46 5.16
N SER A 212 -6.79 -7.17 6.28
CA SER A 212 -6.56 -8.62 6.28
C SER A 212 -7.57 -9.28 5.36
N HIS A 213 -7.13 -10.25 4.56
CA HIS A 213 -8.06 -11.06 3.79
C HIS A 213 -8.90 -11.94 4.71
N GLU A 214 -10.19 -12.10 4.42
CA GLU A 214 -11.19 -12.77 5.28
C GLU A 214 -10.78 -14.19 5.72
N SER A 215 -9.97 -14.88 4.91
CA SER A 215 -9.47 -16.23 5.24
C SER A 215 -8.20 -16.24 6.11
N SER A 216 -7.67 -15.09 6.53
CA SER A 216 -6.39 -14.96 7.23
C SER A 216 -6.60 -14.81 8.73
N THR A 217 -6.11 -15.77 9.49
CA THR A 217 -6.06 -15.74 10.96
C THR A 217 -4.84 -14.98 11.49
N ILE A 218 -3.98 -14.50 10.60
CA ILE A 218 -2.78 -13.75 10.93
C ILE A 218 -2.90 -12.30 10.49
N ILE A 219 -2.27 -11.41 11.24
CA ILE A 219 -2.14 -9.99 10.90
C ILE A 219 -1.26 -9.90 9.65
N PRO A 220 -1.72 -9.31 8.55
CA PRO A 220 -0.88 -9.23 7.37
C PRO A 220 0.31 -8.30 7.61
N MET A 221 1.51 -8.75 7.24
CA MET A 221 2.73 -7.95 7.24
C MET A 221 2.99 -7.50 5.81
N ALA A 222 3.03 -6.19 5.59
CA ALA A 222 3.12 -5.62 4.26
C ALA A 222 4.26 -4.61 4.15
N CYS A 223 4.78 -4.46 2.95
CA CYS A 223 5.81 -3.50 2.62
C CYS A 223 5.36 -2.61 1.48
N THR A 224 5.78 -1.34 1.53
CA THR A 224 5.62 -0.41 0.41
C THR A 224 6.95 0.18 -0.02
N ILE A 225 7.17 0.29 -1.33
CA ILE A 225 8.29 0.99 -1.94
C ILE A 225 7.74 2.13 -2.80
N SER A 226 8.05 3.36 -2.42
CA SER A 226 7.58 4.57 -3.09
C SER A 226 8.74 5.18 -3.87
N TYR A 227 8.63 5.26 -5.20
CA TYR A 227 9.66 5.81 -6.08
C TYR A 227 9.40 7.30 -6.33
N HIS A 228 10.13 8.16 -5.61
CA HIS A 228 9.93 9.60 -5.65
C HIS A 228 10.88 10.30 -6.61
N THR A 229 10.33 11.20 -7.42
CA THR A 229 11.07 12.36 -7.94
C THR A 229 11.20 13.44 -6.86
N PRO A 230 12.13 14.41 -7.00
CA PRO A 230 12.25 15.52 -6.04
C PRO A 230 10.92 16.23 -5.75
N ILE A 231 10.13 16.49 -6.79
CA ILE A 231 8.81 17.15 -6.67
C ILE A 231 7.83 16.27 -5.90
N SER A 232 7.74 14.98 -6.23
CA SER A 232 6.83 14.07 -5.53
C SER A 232 7.24 13.83 -4.07
N SER A 233 8.52 13.95 -3.74
CA SER A 233 9.03 13.85 -2.36
C SER A 233 8.58 15.05 -1.51
N LEU A 234 8.62 16.25 -2.10
CA LEU A 234 8.08 17.47 -1.46
C LEU A 234 6.56 17.36 -1.27
N ALA A 235 5.84 16.91 -2.29
CA ALA A 235 4.38 16.70 -2.20
C ALA A 235 4.02 15.68 -1.12
N PHE A 236 4.77 14.59 -1.02
CA PHE A 236 4.60 13.58 0.03
C PHE A 236 4.84 14.17 1.43
N SER A 237 5.91 14.94 1.60
CA SER A 237 6.22 15.60 2.89
C SER A 237 5.12 16.56 3.33
N GLY A 238 4.54 17.31 2.39
CA GLY A 238 3.40 18.20 2.65
C GLY A 238 2.07 17.46 2.93
N GLY A 239 1.84 16.32 2.26
CA GLY A 239 0.63 15.51 2.45
C GLY A 239 0.65 14.64 3.71
N ALA A 240 1.80 14.04 4.02
CA ALA A 240 2.00 13.13 5.14
C ALA A 240 2.01 13.84 6.52
N SER A 241 2.28 15.15 6.54
CA SER A 241 2.34 15.98 7.75
C SER A 241 1.01 16.59 8.16
N SER A 242 -0.05 16.41 7.38
CA SER A 242 -1.36 16.98 7.72
C SER A 242 -1.92 16.36 9.01
N PRO A 243 -2.21 17.17 10.05
CA PRO A 243 -2.74 16.66 11.31
C PRO A 243 -4.08 15.98 11.05
N THR A 244 -4.15 14.71 11.40
CA THR A 244 -5.42 14.02 11.56
C THR A 244 -6.06 14.62 12.80
N PRO A 245 -7.33 15.09 12.76
CA PRO A 245 -8.01 15.48 13.99
C PRO A 245 -7.97 14.30 14.97
N PRO A 246 -7.78 14.56 16.27
CA PRO A 246 -7.85 13.50 17.27
C PRO A 246 -9.22 12.83 17.15
N MET A 247 -9.23 11.50 17.07
CA MET A 247 -10.44 10.69 17.26
C MET A 247 -10.86 10.73 18.72
#